data_AF-A0A849EI61-F1
#
_entry.id   AF-A0A849EI61-F1
#
_cell.length_a   1.000
_cell.length_b   1.000
_cell.length_c   1.000
_cell.angle_alpha   90.00
_cell.angle_beta   90.00
_cell.angle_gamma   90.00
#
_symmetry.space_group_name_H-M   'P 1'
#
loop_
_entity.id
_entity.type
_entity.pdbx_description
1 polymer ?
#
loop_
_entity_poly.entity_id
_entity_poly.type
_entity_poly.pdbx_seq_one_letter_code
_entity_poly.pdbx_strand_id
1 'polypeptide(L)'
;MEEKKLDINTIIGFVLIFGILLFWFYQNQPTPEEIEAQKAKIEQEEAEEAPIEEAIAKPILETQPIDLQDSTSLVNYKNAMGEFGFTSVSDGTTILENDVLFLEINNKGGQITEARLKDFITYDSIPIYLVQDGNAVFDLNFTTTNNRIINTKDLFFEPTMTQSGDSQILSMKAKVSSTQFLEYQYEMKPGQYLVGFTIRSQGLSGVFNQNQPIKLNWKLRGIRHNKSIQYGNRYTRLTYNHEGDKISKLSESGDDEDTEIDVKWLSYRQHFFSTILTTNTHFETVDITSKNLVTEESHTAKFTKEFSTEAPLALEGGELSYAMNWYYGPTDIEVLKQYKDLGLVESIPYGWGIFGWINRYVFTPFYGFLSSFLPFGIAIVVMTIIVRVVMSPA
;
A
#
# COMPACT_ATOMS: atom_id res chain seq x y z
N MET A 1 -18.28 -52.94 12.79
CA MET A 1 -18.55 -51.91 13.81
C MET A 1 -17.63 -52.22 14.98
N GLU A 2 -16.52 -51.49 15.10
CA GLU A 2 -15.62 -51.60 16.25
C GLU A 2 -16.12 -50.66 17.34
N GLU A 3 -16.44 -51.23 18.50
CA GLU A 3 -16.78 -50.45 19.68
C GLU A 3 -15.52 -49.75 20.21
N LYS A 4 -15.50 -48.41 20.14
CA LYS A 4 -14.51 -47.58 20.82
C LYS A 4 -14.71 -47.72 22.33
N LYS A 5 -13.96 -48.61 22.97
CA LYS A 5 -13.81 -48.60 24.43
C LYS A 5 -13.09 -47.33 24.85
N LEU A 6 -13.76 -46.51 25.67
CA LEU A 6 -13.19 -45.32 26.30
C LEU A 6 -11.89 -45.71 27.04
N ASP A 7 -10.79 -45.09 26.65
CA ASP A 7 -9.50 -45.31 27.29
C ASP A 7 -9.46 -44.57 28.63
N ILE A 8 -9.65 -45.33 29.71
CA ILE A 8 -9.71 -44.84 31.09
C ILE A 8 -8.44 -44.05 31.45
N ASN A 9 -7.29 -44.39 30.85
CA ASN A 9 -6.04 -43.67 31.07
C ASN A 9 -6.06 -42.26 30.45
N THR A 10 -6.74 -42.09 29.31
CA THR A 10 -6.93 -40.79 28.67
C THR A 10 -7.86 -39.89 29.50
N ILE A 11 -8.91 -40.46 30.09
CA ILE A 11 -9.83 -39.72 30.97
C ILE A 11 -9.12 -39.26 32.25
N ILE A 12 -8.33 -40.13 32.87
CA ILE A 12 -7.53 -39.78 34.06
C ILE A 12 -6.52 -38.68 33.72
N GLY A 13 -5.90 -38.72 32.54
CA GLY A 13 -5.01 -37.66 32.04
C GLY A 13 -5.72 -36.31 31.91
N PHE A 14 -6.93 -36.27 31.35
CA PHE A 14 -7.71 -35.03 31.23
C PHE A 14 -8.13 -34.47 32.60
N VAL A 15 -8.50 -35.33 33.56
CA VAL A 15 -8.86 -34.88 34.92
C VAL A 15 -7.64 -34.30 35.66
N LEU A 16 -6.46 -34.88 35.49
CA LEU A 16 -5.21 -34.36 36.06
C LEU A 16 -4.83 -33.02 35.45
N ILE A 17 -4.91 -32.88 34.12
CA ILE A 17 -4.62 -31.62 33.43
C ILE A 17 -5.61 -30.52 33.86
N PHE A 18 -6.90 -30.86 33.97
CA PHE A 18 -7.92 -29.92 34.41
C PHE A 18 -7.72 -29.49 35.88
N GLY A 19 -7.30 -30.41 36.75
CA GLY A 19 -6.95 -30.10 38.14
C GLY A 19 -5.73 -29.17 38.26
N ILE A 20 -4.70 -29.38 37.43
CA ILE A 20 -3.50 -28.52 37.40
C ILE A 20 -3.86 -27.12 36.88
N LEU A 21 -4.71 -27.02 35.85
CA LEU A 21 -5.16 -25.74 35.31
C LEU A 21 -6.01 -24.94 36.31
N LEU A 22 -6.91 -25.60 37.05
CA LEU A 22 -7.68 -24.94 38.10
C LEU A 22 -6.80 -24.49 39.26
N PHE A 23 -5.79 -25.28 39.63
CA PHE A 23 -4.82 -24.90 40.66
C PHE A 23 -3.97 -23.70 40.22
N TRP A 24 -3.51 -23.69 38.97
CA TRP A 24 -2.78 -22.57 38.38
C TRP A 24 -3.64 -21.30 38.29
N PHE A 25 -4.91 -21.43 37.92
CA PHE A 25 -5.85 -20.30 37.86
C PHE A 25 -6.16 -19.74 39.26
N TYR A 26 -6.30 -20.59 40.27
CA TYR A 26 -6.51 -20.17 41.66
C TYR A 26 -5.29 -19.45 42.24
N GLN A 27 -4.08 -19.85 41.84
CA GLN A 27 -2.83 -19.23 42.32
C GLN A 27 -2.49 -17.92 41.60
N ASN A 28 -2.97 -17.74 40.35
CA ASN A 28 -2.74 -16.56 39.52
C ASN A 28 -3.95 -15.62 39.44
N GLN A 29 -4.93 -15.76 40.33
CA GLN A 29 -6.05 -14.82 40.40
C GLN A 29 -5.54 -13.49 41.00
N PRO A 30 -5.62 -12.36 40.28
CA PRO A 30 -5.14 -11.08 40.80
C PRO A 30 -5.93 -10.66 42.04
N THR A 31 -5.21 -10.12 43.02
CA THR A 31 -5.81 -9.67 44.28
C THR A 31 -6.68 -8.43 44.06
N PRO A 32 -7.71 -8.18 44.91
CA PRO A 32 -8.58 -7.02 44.75
C PRO A 32 -7.83 -5.67 44.73
N GLU A 33 -6.72 -5.56 45.46
CA GLU A 33 -5.86 -4.37 45.47
C GLU A 33 -5.12 -4.15 44.15
N GLU A 34 -4.74 -5.21 43.42
CA GLU A 34 -4.08 -5.08 42.10
C GLU A 34 -5.08 -4.68 41.00
N ILE A 35 -6.34 -5.08 41.15
CA ILE A 35 -7.43 -4.68 40.24
C ILE A 35 -7.80 -3.21 40.46
N GLU A 36 -7.82 -2.74 41.71
CA GLU A 36 -8.01 -1.31 42.02
C GLU A 36 -6.80 -0.47 41.59
N ALA A 37 -5.57 -0.97 41.73
CA ALA A 37 -4.37 -0.30 41.25
C ALA A 37 -4.29 -0.23 39.70
N GLN A 38 -4.78 -1.26 38.99
CA GLN A 38 -4.91 -1.21 37.52
C GLN A 38 -6.02 -0.25 37.08
N LYS A 39 -7.16 -0.21 37.79
CA LYS A 39 -8.22 0.77 37.52
C LYS A 39 -7.75 2.20 37.79
N ALA A 40 -7.02 2.44 38.88
CA ALA A 40 -6.46 3.76 39.18
C ALA A 40 -5.37 4.20 38.18
N LYS A 41 -4.62 3.26 37.59
CA LYS A 41 -3.68 3.55 36.50
C LYS A 41 -4.39 3.88 35.19
N ILE A 42 -5.43 3.14 34.85
CA ILE A 42 -6.25 3.41 33.65
C ILE A 42 -7.00 4.74 33.80
N GLU A 43 -7.46 5.08 35.01
CA GLU A 43 -8.14 6.34 35.31
C GLU A 43 -7.16 7.53 35.40
N GLN A 44 -5.87 7.28 35.70
CA GLN A 44 -4.79 8.27 35.55
C GLN A 44 -4.36 8.47 34.10
N GLU A 45 -4.31 7.41 33.28
CA GLU A 45 -4.01 7.47 31.85
C GLU A 45 -5.18 8.13 31.06
N GLU A 46 -6.45 7.86 31.41
CA GLU A 46 -7.62 8.57 30.85
C GLU A 46 -7.73 10.03 31.33
N ALA A 47 -7.18 10.37 32.50
CA ALA A 47 -7.11 11.76 32.97
C ALA A 47 -5.96 12.56 32.34
N GLU A 48 -4.98 11.90 31.71
CA GLU A 48 -3.94 12.53 30.88
C GLU A 48 -4.37 12.68 29.40
N GLU A 49 -5.46 12.03 28.96
CA GLU A 49 -6.05 12.13 27.61
C GLU A 49 -7.40 12.88 27.56
N ALA A 50 -7.51 14.00 28.27
CA ALA A 50 -8.51 15.04 27.98
C ALA A 50 -7.79 16.40 27.78
N PRO A 51 -8.33 17.28 26.92
CA PRO A 51 -7.55 17.98 25.89
C PRO A 51 -6.59 19.04 26.45
N ILE A 52 -5.31 18.92 26.09
CA ILE A 52 -4.37 20.04 26.03
C ILE A 52 -4.72 20.87 24.78
N GLU A 53 -5.89 21.51 24.80
CA GLU A 53 -6.17 22.72 24.03
C GLU A 53 -5.78 23.92 24.91
N GLU A 54 -4.51 24.33 24.84
CA GLU A 54 -4.08 25.74 24.83
C GLU A 54 -2.54 25.81 24.94
N ALA A 55 -1.93 26.56 24.00
CA ALA A 55 -0.49 26.76 23.79
C ALA A 55 0.25 25.50 23.28
N ILE A 56 0.33 25.22 21.98
CA ILE A 56 1.07 25.97 20.97
C ILE A 56 0.26 26.03 19.66
N ALA A 57 -0.51 27.09 19.45
CA ALA A 57 -1.13 27.36 18.16
C ALA A 57 -0.06 27.89 17.18
N LYS A 58 0.63 26.98 16.49
CA LYS A 58 1.00 27.23 15.10
C LYS A 58 -0.18 26.75 14.26
N PRO A 59 -0.71 27.56 13.33
CA PRO A 59 -1.86 27.13 12.56
C PRO A 59 -1.43 25.97 11.67
N ILE A 60 -1.85 24.76 12.02
CA ILE A 60 -2.07 23.71 11.03
C ILE A 60 -3.27 24.22 10.25
N LEU A 61 -2.99 24.87 9.12
CA LEU A 61 -4.02 25.27 8.17
C LEU A 61 -4.73 23.99 7.72
N GLU A 62 -5.94 23.77 8.21
CA GLU A 62 -6.91 22.96 7.48
C GLU A 62 -6.98 23.54 6.06
N THR A 63 -6.59 22.74 5.08
CA THR A 63 -6.58 23.16 3.68
C THR A 63 -8.01 23.32 3.20
N GLN A 64 -8.57 24.51 3.40
CA GLN A 64 -9.74 24.96 2.66
C GLN A 64 -9.44 24.84 1.16
N PRO A 65 -10.40 24.42 0.32
CA PRO A 65 -10.23 24.46 -1.13
C PRO A 65 -9.85 25.89 -1.55
N ILE A 66 -8.79 26.02 -2.33
CA ILE A 66 -8.30 27.34 -2.76
C ILE A 66 -9.27 27.84 -3.83
N ASP A 67 -10.02 28.89 -3.52
CA ASP A 67 -10.84 29.56 -4.53
C ASP A 67 -9.92 30.33 -5.49
N LEU A 68 -9.69 29.78 -6.68
CA LEU A 68 -8.85 30.38 -7.71
C LEU A 68 -9.34 31.76 -8.19
N GLN A 69 -10.59 32.13 -7.91
CA GLN A 69 -11.17 33.43 -8.28
C GLN A 69 -10.95 34.50 -7.20
N ASP A 70 -10.56 34.09 -5.99
CA ASP A 70 -10.23 35.00 -4.89
C ASP A 70 -8.74 35.33 -4.86
N SER A 71 -8.40 36.59 -5.19
CA SER A 71 -7.03 37.08 -5.13
C SER A 71 -6.36 36.94 -3.77
N THR A 72 -7.12 36.97 -2.67
CA THR A 72 -6.57 36.85 -1.31
C THR A 72 -6.20 35.40 -0.98
N SER A 73 -6.97 34.44 -1.48
CA SER A 73 -6.69 33.00 -1.32
C SER A 73 -5.35 32.63 -1.99
N LEU A 74 -5.09 33.17 -3.19
CA LEU A 74 -3.85 32.94 -3.95
C LEU A 74 -2.64 33.54 -3.25
N VAL A 75 -2.77 34.74 -2.68
CA VAL A 75 -1.69 35.37 -1.89
C VAL A 75 -1.41 34.55 -0.63
N ASN A 76 -2.45 34.10 0.07
CA ASN A 76 -2.30 33.26 1.26
C ASN A 76 -1.62 31.92 0.94
N TYR A 77 -1.99 31.29 -0.17
CA TYR A 77 -1.33 30.08 -0.66
C TYR A 77 0.16 30.31 -0.94
N LYS A 78 0.50 31.36 -1.69
CA LYS A 78 1.91 31.69 -1.99
C LYS A 78 2.71 31.96 -0.72
N ASN A 79 2.11 32.67 0.24
CA ASN A 79 2.72 32.91 1.54
C ASN A 79 2.92 31.62 2.34
N ALA A 80 2.00 30.68 2.29
CA ALA A 80 2.10 29.39 2.97
C ALA A 80 3.19 28.51 2.33
N MET A 81 3.17 28.35 1.01
CA MET A 81 4.12 27.50 0.27
C MET A 81 5.52 28.12 0.10
N GLY A 82 5.66 29.41 0.36
CA GLY A 82 6.94 30.11 0.31
C GLY A 82 7.53 30.11 -1.09
N GLU A 83 8.75 29.61 -1.22
CA GLU A 83 9.47 29.58 -2.50
C GLU A 83 8.70 28.80 -3.57
N PHE A 84 7.99 27.72 -3.20
CA PHE A 84 7.14 26.96 -4.12
C PHE A 84 5.89 27.70 -4.60
N GLY A 85 5.57 28.86 -4.00
CA GLY A 85 4.54 29.77 -4.48
C GLY A 85 4.85 30.41 -5.84
N PHE A 86 6.04 30.16 -6.41
CA PHE A 86 6.39 30.53 -7.78
C PHE A 86 5.57 29.76 -8.81
N THR A 87 5.20 28.50 -8.52
CA THR A 87 4.40 27.67 -9.43
C THR A 87 3.04 28.30 -9.68
N SER A 88 2.59 28.26 -10.94
CA SER A 88 1.26 28.73 -11.30
C SER A 88 0.20 27.86 -10.63
N VAL A 89 -0.72 28.49 -9.90
CA VAL A 89 -1.86 27.80 -9.29
C VAL A 89 -2.90 27.56 -10.37
N SER A 90 -3.07 26.32 -10.78
CA SER A 90 -4.08 25.91 -11.76
C SER A 90 -4.69 24.58 -11.36
N ASP A 91 -5.97 24.58 -11.05
CA ASP A 91 -6.74 23.35 -10.93
C ASP A 91 -6.84 22.68 -12.30
N GLY A 92 -6.81 21.35 -12.29
CA GLY A 92 -6.89 20.55 -13.50
C GLY A 92 -6.19 19.23 -13.33
N THR A 93 -6.43 18.36 -14.30
CA THR A 93 -5.85 17.03 -14.37
C THR A 93 -5.27 16.79 -15.75
N THR A 94 -4.28 15.91 -15.83
CA THR A 94 -3.70 15.45 -17.08
C THR A 94 -3.92 13.96 -17.21
N ILE A 95 -4.44 13.54 -18.35
CA ILE A 95 -4.67 12.12 -18.66
C ILE A 95 -3.38 11.52 -19.24
N LEU A 96 -3.00 10.35 -18.73
CA LEU A 96 -1.91 9.52 -19.24
C LEU A 96 -2.45 8.09 -19.40
N GLU A 97 -2.57 7.60 -20.62
CA GLU A 97 -3.20 6.30 -20.90
C GLU A 97 -2.52 5.52 -22.04
N ASN A 98 -2.65 4.20 -21.98
CA ASN A 98 -2.26 3.24 -23.03
C ASN A 98 -3.39 2.22 -23.26
N ASP A 99 -3.14 1.11 -23.95
CA ASP A 99 -4.17 0.12 -24.29
C ASP A 99 -4.84 -0.54 -23.06
N VAL A 100 -4.11 -0.68 -21.95
CA VAL A 100 -4.52 -1.50 -20.79
C VAL A 100 -4.79 -0.70 -19.52
N LEU A 101 -4.21 0.50 -19.41
CA LEU A 101 -4.20 1.33 -18.20
C LEU A 101 -4.58 2.78 -18.55
N PHE A 102 -5.44 3.37 -17.72
CA PHE A 102 -5.81 4.77 -17.73
C PHE A 102 -5.39 5.41 -16.40
N LEU A 103 -4.65 6.51 -16.46
CA LEU A 103 -4.28 7.31 -15.29
C LEU A 103 -4.76 8.76 -15.46
N GLU A 104 -5.24 9.34 -14.37
CA GLU A 104 -5.50 10.78 -14.25
C GLU A 104 -4.59 11.35 -13.15
N ILE A 105 -3.77 12.34 -13.52
CA ILE A 105 -2.79 12.98 -12.64
C ILE A 105 -3.26 14.39 -12.34
N ASN A 106 -3.36 14.73 -11.06
CA ASN A 106 -3.84 16.05 -10.63
C ASN A 106 -2.69 17.06 -10.55
N ASN A 107 -2.93 18.27 -11.05
CA ASN A 107 -1.98 19.38 -10.93
C ASN A 107 -1.70 19.71 -9.46
N LYS A 108 -2.70 19.59 -8.57
CA LYS A 108 -2.50 19.64 -7.13
C LYS A 108 -1.99 18.30 -6.61
N GLY A 109 -0.84 18.32 -5.96
CA GLY A 109 -0.15 17.12 -5.49
C GLY A 109 0.74 16.46 -6.53
N GLY A 110 0.52 16.71 -7.83
CA GLY A 110 1.23 15.99 -8.89
C GLY A 110 0.99 14.48 -8.86
N GLN A 111 -0.03 14.02 -8.13
CA GLN A 111 -0.28 12.61 -7.80
C GLN A 111 -1.34 12.00 -8.71
N ILE A 112 -1.33 10.68 -8.81
CA ILE A 112 -2.37 9.91 -9.50
C ILE A 112 -3.65 9.95 -8.66
N THR A 113 -4.74 10.48 -9.21
CA THR A 113 -6.05 10.55 -8.57
C THR A 113 -7.05 9.55 -9.14
N GLU A 114 -6.79 9.03 -10.34
CA GLU A 114 -7.51 7.89 -10.90
C GLU A 114 -6.53 6.90 -11.54
N ALA A 115 -6.71 5.61 -11.26
CA ALA A 115 -6.03 4.51 -11.92
C ALA A 115 -7.03 3.42 -12.28
N ARG A 116 -7.39 3.32 -13.56
CA ARG A 116 -8.42 2.41 -14.09
C ARG A 116 -7.81 1.38 -15.03
N LEU A 117 -8.14 0.11 -14.81
CA LEU A 117 -7.73 -0.99 -15.69
C LEU A 117 -8.78 -1.15 -16.80
N LYS A 118 -8.37 -1.00 -18.06
CA LYS A 118 -9.30 -0.89 -19.20
C LYS A 118 -10.02 -2.19 -19.55
N ASP A 119 -9.36 -3.32 -19.34
CA ASP A 119 -9.86 -4.65 -19.74
C ASP A 119 -10.66 -5.37 -18.65
N PHE A 120 -10.82 -4.77 -17.47
CA PHE A 120 -11.39 -5.44 -16.31
C PHE A 120 -12.64 -4.75 -15.79
N ILE A 121 -13.61 -5.58 -15.42
CA ILE A 121 -14.84 -5.18 -14.76
C ILE A 121 -15.05 -6.00 -13.48
N THR A 122 -15.76 -5.42 -12.52
CA THR A 122 -16.26 -6.08 -11.32
C THR A 122 -17.41 -7.04 -11.64
N TYR A 123 -17.88 -7.76 -10.62
CA TYR A 123 -19.01 -8.69 -10.72
C TYR A 123 -20.35 -8.05 -11.15
N ASP A 124 -20.48 -6.73 -10.98
CA ASP A 124 -21.62 -5.90 -11.36
C ASP A 124 -21.35 -5.03 -12.60
N SER A 125 -20.32 -5.38 -13.37
CA SER A 125 -19.97 -4.74 -14.65
C SER A 125 -19.46 -3.28 -14.55
N ILE A 126 -18.95 -2.89 -13.38
CA ILE A 126 -18.29 -1.59 -13.18
C ILE A 126 -16.80 -1.74 -13.55
N PRO A 127 -16.16 -0.76 -14.21
CA PRO A 127 -14.71 -0.82 -14.46
C PRO A 127 -13.90 -0.97 -13.16
N ILE A 128 -12.74 -1.64 -13.24
CA ILE A 128 -11.85 -1.78 -12.09
C ILE A 128 -11.02 -0.51 -11.90
N TYR A 129 -11.16 0.11 -10.73
CA TYR A 129 -10.36 1.25 -10.27
C TYR A 129 -9.48 0.83 -9.09
N LEU A 130 -8.17 1.03 -9.20
CA LEU A 130 -7.24 0.85 -8.08
C LEU A 130 -7.07 2.15 -7.28
N VAL A 131 -7.18 3.28 -7.97
CA VAL A 131 -7.22 4.61 -7.37
C VAL A 131 -8.45 5.34 -7.91
N GLN A 132 -9.29 5.87 -7.02
CA GLN A 132 -10.45 6.72 -7.32
C GLN A 132 -10.99 7.33 -6.02
N ASP A 133 -11.70 8.47 -6.12
CA ASP A 133 -12.45 9.08 -5.01
C ASP A 133 -11.62 9.31 -3.73
N GLY A 134 -10.34 9.67 -3.88
CA GLY A 134 -9.44 9.94 -2.75
C GLY A 134 -9.19 8.72 -1.87
N ASN A 135 -9.23 7.51 -2.43
CA ASN A 135 -8.86 6.30 -1.70
C ASN A 135 -7.34 6.22 -1.48
N ALA A 136 -6.52 6.88 -2.30
CA ALA A 136 -5.06 6.88 -2.20
C ALA A 136 -4.49 8.29 -2.10
N VAL A 137 -3.35 8.42 -1.42
CA VAL A 137 -2.60 9.67 -1.29
C VAL A 137 -1.11 9.34 -1.42
N PHE A 138 -0.41 10.11 -2.25
CA PHE A 138 1.04 10.13 -2.32
C PHE A 138 1.55 11.52 -1.93
N ASP A 139 2.51 11.58 -1.00
CA ASP A 139 3.03 12.83 -0.48
C ASP A 139 4.49 12.73 -0.05
N LEU A 140 5.30 13.72 -0.41
CA LEU A 140 6.58 13.99 0.23
C LEU A 140 6.39 15.12 1.25
N ASN A 141 6.78 14.86 2.49
CA ASN A 141 6.88 15.84 3.55
C ASN A 141 8.34 16.24 3.74
N PHE A 142 8.64 17.52 3.68
CA PHE A 142 9.99 18.02 3.91
C PHE A 142 9.99 19.38 4.59
N THR A 143 11.07 19.66 5.31
CA THR A 143 11.30 20.96 5.90
C THR A 143 12.25 21.76 5.04
N THR A 144 11.95 23.03 4.82
CA THR A 144 12.82 23.97 4.12
C THR A 144 13.85 24.61 5.05
N THR A 145 14.88 25.24 4.52
CA THR A 145 15.92 25.95 5.29
C THR A 145 15.38 27.11 6.14
N ASN A 146 14.19 27.63 5.83
CA ASN A 146 13.47 28.62 6.66
C ASN A 146 12.47 27.99 7.64
N ASN A 147 12.62 26.70 7.98
CA ASN A 147 11.80 25.93 8.92
C ASN A 147 10.31 25.87 8.57
N ARG A 148 9.96 25.88 7.28
CA ARG A 148 8.59 25.60 6.83
C ARG A 148 8.45 24.13 6.50
N ILE A 149 7.36 23.53 6.93
CA ILE A 149 7.00 22.16 6.57
C ILE A 149 6.14 22.23 5.32
N ILE A 150 6.57 21.54 4.27
CA ILE A 150 5.88 21.46 3.00
C ILE A 150 5.44 20.02 2.77
N ASN A 151 4.18 19.86 2.37
CA ASN A 151 3.62 18.61 1.88
C ASN A 151 3.34 18.78 0.39
N THR A 152 3.93 17.93 -0.44
CA THR A 152 3.72 17.98 -1.89
C THR A 152 2.27 17.82 -2.30
N LYS A 153 1.45 17.07 -1.54
CA LYS A 153 -0.01 16.93 -1.79
C LYS A 153 -0.75 18.28 -1.80
N ASP A 154 -0.16 19.29 -1.17
CA ASP A 154 -0.70 20.65 -1.09
C ASP A 154 -0.07 21.61 -2.11
N LEU A 155 1.01 21.19 -2.79
CA LEU A 155 1.65 21.96 -3.86
C LEU A 155 0.91 21.82 -5.18
N PHE A 156 0.95 22.87 -6.00
CA PHE A 156 0.63 22.78 -7.42
C PHE A 156 1.87 22.43 -8.24
N PHE A 157 1.65 21.64 -9.27
CA PHE A 157 2.63 21.21 -10.25
C PHE A 157 2.16 21.62 -11.64
N GLU A 158 3.09 22.13 -12.45
CA GLU A 158 2.84 22.46 -13.85
C GLU A 158 3.10 21.22 -14.73
N PRO A 159 2.08 20.71 -15.47
CA PRO A 159 2.23 19.56 -16.35
C PRO A 159 2.94 19.92 -17.66
N THR A 160 3.74 19.00 -18.18
CA THR A 160 4.30 19.06 -19.55
C THR A 160 4.36 17.65 -20.12
N MET A 161 3.64 17.43 -21.22
CA MET A 161 3.61 16.14 -21.91
C MET A 161 4.65 16.12 -23.05
N THR A 162 5.39 15.04 -23.15
CA THR A 162 6.34 14.77 -24.22
C THR A 162 6.24 13.31 -24.67
N GLN A 163 6.82 12.99 -25.82
CA GLN A 163 6.94 11.61 -26.30
C GLN A 163 8.40 11.26 -26.49
N SER A 164 8.76 10.02 -26.14
CA SER A 164 10.08 9.45 -26.36
C SER A 164 9.91 8.08 -27.00
N GLY A 165 10.06 8.01 -28.33
CA GLY A 165 9.67 6.83 -29.10
C GLY A 165 8.16 6.57 -28.94
N ASP A 166 7.80 5.34 -28.55
CA ASP A 166 6.40 4.96 -28.30
C ASP A 166 5.93 5.26 -26.87
N SER A 167 6.81 5.80 -26.01
CA SER A 167 6.48 6.12 -24.61
C SER A 167 5.97 7.55 -24.46
N GLN A 168 4.93 7.70 -23.64
CA GLN A 168 4.42 9.00 -23.21
C GLN A 168 5.09 9.39 -21.89
N ILE A 169 5.59 10.63 -21.81
CA ILE A 169 6.28 11.15 -20.63
C ILE A 169 5.55 12.41 -20.15
N LEU A 170 4.99 12.33 -18.96
CA LEU A 170 4.39 13.47 -18.26
C LEU A 170 5.33 13.97 -17.17
N SER A 171 5.84 15.19 -17.33
CA SER A 171 6.60 15.90 -16.30
C SER A 171 5.67 16.83 -15.53
N MET A 172 5.53 16.63 -14.23
CA MET A 172 4.84 17.51 -13.30
C MET A 172 5.89 18.28 -12.49
N LYS A 173 5.93 19.62 -12.58
CA LYS A 173 6.95 20.45 -11.90
C LYS A 173 6.37 21.42 -10.88
N ALA A 174 6.74 21.26 -9.61
CA ALA A 174 6.57 22.27 -8.58
C ALA A 174 7.83 23.14 -8.54
N LYS A 175 7.72 24.38 -9.01
CA LYS A 175 8.82 25.31 -9.25
C LYS A 175 9.03 26.26 -8.08
N VAL A 176 10.30 26.58 -7.81
CA VAL A 176 10.69 27.72 -6.95
C VAL A 176 11.26 28.89 -7.76
N SER A 177 11.71 28.61 -8.99
CA SER A 177 12.11 29.61 -9.98
C SER A 177 11.95 29.03 -11.39
N SER A 178 12.36 29.77 -12.42
CA SER A 178 12.36 29.27 -13.79
C SER A 178 13.30 28.09 -14.04
N THR A 179 14.27 27.85 -13.15
CA THR A 179 15.32 26.82 -13.32
C THR A 179 15.42 25.83 -12.16
N GLN A 180 14.71 26.07 -11.06
CA GLN A 180 14.73 25.25 -9.85
C GLN A 180 13.34 24.69 -9.56
N PHE A 181 13.25 23.38 -9.33
CA PHE A 181 11.98 22.68 -9.19
C PHE A 181 12.12 21.31 -8.54
N LEU A 182 11.01 20.81 -8.00
CA LEU A 182 10.75 19.40 -7.72
C LEU A 182 9.91 18.84 -8.88
N GLU A 183 10.30 17.71 -9.43
CA GLU A 183 9.69 17.05 -10.59
C GLU A 183 9.22 15.65 -10.23
N TYR A 184 7.97 15.37 -10.56
CA TYR A 184 7.41 14.03 -10.70
C TYR A 184 7.28 13.72 -12.17
N GLN A 185 8.06 12.76 -12.66
CA GLN A 185 8.03 12.33 -14.05
C GLN A 185 7.38 10.95 -14.15
N TYR A 186 6.27 10.87 -14.88
CA TYR A 186 5.58 9.63 -15.20
C TYR A 186 5.92 9.20 -16.62
N GLU A 187 6.34 7.95 -16.79
CA GLU A 187 6.62 7.35 -18.09
C GLU A 187 5.70 6.16 -18.31
N MET A 188 4.85 6.23 -19.35
CA MET A 188 3.94 5.15 -19.72
C MET A 188 4.34 4.54 -21.07
N LYS A 189 4.52 3.22 -21.06
CA LYS A 189 4.81 2.41 -22.26
C LYS A 189 3.54 1.76 -22.79
N PRO A 190 3.42 1.50 -24.11
CA PRO A 190 2.26 0.80 -24.67
C PRO A 190 2.07 -0.59 -24.07
N GLY A 191 0.82 -1.00 -23.85
CA GLY A 191 0.47 -2.34 -23.35
C GLY A 191 1.01 -2.74 -21.97
N GLN A 192 1.56 -1.81 -21.16
CA GLN A 192 2.14 -2.11 -19.85
C GLN A 192 1.31 -1.57 -18.69
N TYR A 193 1.27 -2.33 -17.59
CA TYR A 193 0.70 -1.91 -16.29
C TYR A 193 1.74 -1.24 -15.38
N LEU A 194 3.02 -1.32 -15.75
CA LEU A 194 4.13 -0.66 -15.07
C LEU A 194 4.33 0.74 -15.65
N VAL A 195 4.34 1.73 -14.78
CA VAL A 195 4.55 3.15 -15.10
C VAL A 195 5.82 3.60 -14.39
N GLY A 196 6.80 4.06 -15.17
CA GLY A 196 8.02 4.65 -14.62
C GLY A 196 7.65 5.90 -13.83
N PHE A 197 8.21 6.05 -12.64
CA PHE A 197 7.94 7.18 -11.75
C PHE A 197 9.25 7.70 -11.18
N THR A 198 9.70 8.84 -11.68
CA THR A 198 10.94 9.46 -11.19
C THR A 198 10.60 10.67 -10.34
N ILE A 199 11.19 10.72 -9.14
CA ILE A 199 11.20 11.90 -8.28
C ILE A 199 12.58 12.52 -8.39
N ARG A 200 12.62 13.77 -8.83
CA ARG A 200 13.86 14.51 -8.98
C ARG A 200 13.72 15.93 -8.49
N SER A 201 14.74 16.46 -7.83
CA SER A 201 14.87 17.91 -7.68
C SER A 201 16.02 18.47 -8.51
N GLN A 202 15.89 19.74 -8.86
CA GLN A 202 16.94 20.49 -9.54
C GLN A 202 17.14 21.83 -8.84
N GLY A 203 18.34 22.04 -8.31
CA GLY A 203 18.74 23.29 -7.66
C GLY A 203 17.96 23.59 -6.38
N LEU A 204 17.44 22.57 -5.69
CA LEU A 204 16.73 22.68 -4.42
C LEU A 204 17.61 22.38 -3.20
N SER A 205 18.90 22.11 -3.38
CA SER A 205 19.86 21.89 -2.28
C SER A 205 19.92 22.99 -1.22
N GLY A 206 19.67 24.26 -1.60
CA GLY A 206 19.53 25.39 -0.67
C GLY A 206 18.13 25.61 -0.12
N VAL A 207 17.14 24.88 -0.65
CA VAL A 207 15.73 24.94 -0.23
C VAL A 207 15.46 23.89 0.85
N PHE A 208 15.96 22.66 0.67
CA PHE A 208 15.79 21.58 1.65
C PHE A 208 16.63 21.79 2.91
N ASN A 209 16.05 21.53 4.08
CA ASN A 209 16.81 21.38 5.31
C ASN A 209 17.46 19.99 5.35
N GLN A 210 18.74 19.94 5.01
CA GLN A 210 19.50 18.68 4.90
C GLN A 210 19.69 17.93 6.24
N ASN A 211 19.38 18.56 7.38
CA ASN A 211 19.43 17.91 8.69
C ASN A 211 18.14 17.15 9.04
N GLN A 212 17.10 17.26 8.21
CA GLN A 212 15.83 16.57 8.39
C GLN A 212 15.54 15.73 7.14
N PRO A 213 15.19 14.44 7.30
CA PRO A 213 14.89 13.59 6.16
C PRO A 213 13.64 14.09 5.44
N ILE A 214 13.64 13.97 4.11
CA ILE A 214 12.41 14.08 3.32
C ILE A 214 11.65 12.78 3.51
N LYS A 215 10.38 12.82 3.92
CA LYS A 215 9.58 11.64 4.20
C LYS A 215 8.59 11.39 3.08
N LEU A 216 8.72 10.24 2.41
CA LEU A 216 7.69 9.71 1.52
C LEU A 216 6.57 9.11 2.36
N ASN A 217 5.33 9.50 2.04
CA ASN A 217 4.11 9.03 2.65
C ASN A 217 3.19 8.49 1.54
N TRP A 218 2.86 7.21 1.61
CA TRP A 218 1.97 6.57 0.65
C TRP A 218 0.85 5.81 1.37
N LYS A 219 -0.39 6.26 1.16
CA LYS A 219 -1.59 5.69 1.76
C LYS A 219 -2.55 5.17 0.70
N LEU A 220 -3.24 4.08 0.98
CA LEU A 220 -4.26 3.53 0.09
C LEU A 220 -5.33 2.76 0.87
N ARG A 221 -6.60 3.06 0.59
CA ARG A 221 -7.76 2.27 1.00
C ARG A 221 -8.17 1.35 -0.14
N GLY A 222 -8.11 0.04 0.07
CA GLY A 222 -8.38 -0.96 -0.95
C GLY A 222 -9.86 -1.00 -1.32
N ILE A 223 -10.21 -0.58 -2.53
CA ILE A 223 -11.59 -0.51 -3.04
C ILE A 223 -12.19 -1.91 -3.15
N ARG A 224 -13.45 -2.09 -2.76
CA ARG A 224 -14.15 -3.36 -2.91
C ARG A 224 -14.40 -3.66 -4.39
N HIS A 225 -13.83 -4.76 -4.87
CA HIS A 225 -14.14 -5.32 -6.20
C HIS A 225 -14.94 -6.62 -6.15
N ASN A 226 -14.97 -7.29 -4.99
CA ASN A 226 -15.59 -8.60 -4.84
C ASN A 226 -17.02 -8.50 -4.30
N LYS A 227 -17.88 -9.44 -4.72
CA LYS A 227 -19.26 -9.53 -4.26
C LYS A 227 -19.35 -9.73 -2.75
N SER A 228 -18.56 -10.63 -2.18
CA SER A 228 -18.38 -10.73 -0.73
C SER A 228 -17.19 -9.89 -0.32
N ILE A 229 -17.42 -8.95 0.59
CA ILE A 229 -16.35 -8.09 1.09
C ILE A 229 -15.42 -8.86 2.02
N GLN A 230 -15.94 -9.79 2.85
CA GLN A 230 -15.11 -10.64 3.71
C GLN A 230 -14.19 -11.53 2.88
N TYR A 231 -14.73 -12.12 1.81
CA TYR A 231 -13.94 -12.97 0.92
C TYR A 231 -12.85 -12.17 0.19
N GLY A 232 -13.18 -10.99 -0.36
CA GLY A 232 -12.18 -10.12 -0.97
C GLY A 232 -11.10 -9.69 0.03
N ASN A 233 -11.52 -9.30 1.24
CA ASN A 233 -10.64 -8.84 2.31
C ASN A 233 -9.65 -9.91 2.77
N ARG A 234 -10.04 -11.20 2.79
CA ARG A 234 -9.13 -12.31 3.12
C ARG A 234 -7.89 -12.35 2.22
N TYR A 235 -8.01 -11.86 0.99
CA TYR A 235 -6.90 -11.79 0.05
C TYR A 235 -6.29 -10.39 -0.06
N THR A 236 -6.80 -9.40 0.68
CA THR A 236 -6.22 -8.06 0.74
C THR A 236 -5.11 -8.03 1.80
N ARG A 237 -3.87 -7.74 1.38
CA ARG A 237 -2.69 -7.85 2.25
C ARG A 237 -1.53 -6.97 1.75
N LEU A 238 -0.79 -6.38 2.67
CA LEU A 238 0.49 -5.74 2.37
C LEU A 238 1.59 -6.83 2.32
N THR A 239 2.32 -6.90 1.21
CA THR A 239 3.46 -7.80 1.00
C THR A 239 4.62 -6.98 0.46
N TYR A 240 5.85 -7.28 0.86
CA TYR A 240 7.00 -6.44 0.53
C TYR A 240 8.27 -7.28 0.45
N ASN A 241 9.23 -6.76 -0.30
CA ASN A 241 10.56 -7.34 -0.43
C ASN A 241 11.60 -6.47 0.25
N HIS A 242 12.46 -7.11 1.01
CA HIS A 242 13.47 -6.47 1.83
C HIS A 242 14.69 -7.36 2.02
N GLU A 243 15.78 -6.80 2.55
CA GLU A 243 17.02 -7.53 2.87
C GLU A 243 17.44 -8.52 1.76
N GLY A 244 17.60 -7.99 0.54
CA GLY A 244 17.79 -8.80 -0.67
C GLY A 244 16.48 -9.38 -1.23
N ASP A 245 16.32 -10.71 -1.21
CA ASP A 245 15.16 -11.40 -1.82
C ASP A 245 14.14 -11.89 -0.77
N LYS A 246 14.24 -11.44 0.49
CA LYS A 246 13.31 -11.84 1.55
C LYS A 246 11.95 -11.23 1.28
N ILE A 247 10.90 -12.03 1.46
CA ILE A 247 9.51 -11.64 1.24
C ILE A 247 8.77 -11.76 2.56
N SER A 248 8.28 -10.62 3.04
CA SER A 248 7.50 -10.52 4.27
C SER A 248 6.14 -9.88 3.99
N LYS A 249 5.25 -9.93 4.99
CA LYS A 249 3.84 -9.58 4.80
C LYS A 249 3.15 -9.28 6.13
N LEU A 250 2.39 -8.20 6.18
CA LEU A 250 1.53 -7.86 7.33
C LEU A 250 0.31 -8.77 7.39
N SER A 251 -0.39 -8.82 8.52
CA SER A 251 -1.53 -9.69 8.80
C SER A 251 -2.66 -9.59 7.77
N GLU A 252 -3.25 -10.74 7.42
CA GLU A 252 -4.44 -10.79 6.56
C GLU A 252 -5.74 -10.60 7.33
N SER A 253 -5.80 -10.93 8.63
CA SER A 253 -7.04 -10.99 9.40
C SER A 253 -7.27 -9.85 10.38
N GLY A 254 -6.30 -8.96 10.58
CA GLY A 254 -6.40 -7.87 11.54
C GLY A 254 -5.56 -6.66 11.17
N ASP A 255 -5.42 -5.78 12.15
CA ASP A 255 -4.49 -4.66 12.13
C ASP A 255 -3.07 -5.17 12.38
N ASP A 256 -2.10 -4.56 11.75
CA ASP A 256 -0.70 -4.94 11.86
C ASP A 256 0.21 -3.78 11.42
N GLU A 257 1.41 -3.76 11.96
CA GLU A 257 2.43 -2.77 11.68
C GLU A 257 3.81 -3.39 11.79
N ASP A 258 4.76 -2.86 11.02
CA ASP A 258 6.16 -3.29 11.09
C ASP A 258 7.09 -2.15 10.66
N THR A 259 8.34 -2.24 11.09
CA THR A 259 9.43 -1.36 10.65
C THR A 259 10.50 -2.24 10.03
N GLU A 260 10.74 -2.05 8.75
CA GLU A 260 11.59 -2.93 7.95
C GLU A 260 12.70 -2.14 7.27
N ILE A 261 13.80 -2.82 6.94
CA ILE A 261 15.01 -2.20 6.41
C ILE A 261 15.33 -2.72 5.01
N ASP A 262 16.07 -1.95 4.23
CA ASP A 262 16.52 -2.35 2.88
C ASP A 262 15.35 -2.80 1.97
N VAL A 263 14.27 -2.00 1.93
CA VAL A 263 13.04 -2.35 1.23
C VAL A 263 13.13 -1.95 -0.25
N LYS A 264 12.96 -2.93 -1.14
CA LYS A 264 13.03 -2.76 -2.61
C LYS A 264 11.67 -2.46 -3.25
N TRP A 265 10.63 -3.11 -2.76
CA TRP A 265 9.26 -2.87 -3.22
C TRP A 265 8.22 -3.21 -2.17
N LEU A 266 7.08 -2.52 -2.26
CA LEU A 266 5.91 -2.68 -1.40
C LEU A 266 4.67 -2.89 -2.27
N SER A 267 3.89 -3.93 -1.98
CA SER A 267 2.68 -4.31 -2.71
C SER A 267 1.46 -4.23 -1.80
N TYR A 268 0.61 -3.25 -2.06
CA TYR A 268 -0.76 -3.21 -1.56
C TYR A 268 -1.61 -4.11 -2.44
N ARG A 269 -1.66 -5.39 -2.05
CA ARG A 269 -2.33 -6.43 -2.82
C ARG A 269 -3.79 -6.53 -2.40
N GLN A 270 -4.66 -6.61 -3.39
CA GLN A 270 -6.06 -7.02 -3.26
C GLN A 270 -6.22 -8.41 -3.90
N HIS A 271 -7.45 -8.94 -3.93
CA HIS A 271 -7.65 -10.32 -4.35
C HIS A 271 -7.06 -10.66 -5.73
N PHE A 272 -7.41 -9.90 -6.78
CA PHE A 272 -6.95 -10.16 -8.15
C PHE A 272 -6.05 -9.06 -8.72
N PHE A 273 -5.79 -8.00 -7.95
CA PHE A 273 -5.08 -6.82 -8.41
C PHE A 273 -4.08 -6.36 -7.36
N SER A 274 -2.99 -5.74 -7.81
CA SER A 274 -1.98 -5.17 -6.94
C SER A 274 -1.71 -3.72 -7.32
N THR A 275 -1.47 -2.90 -6.30
CA THR A 275 -0.73 -1.65 -6.45
C THR A 275 0.65 -1.81 -5.84
N ILE A 276 1.71 -1.70 -6.64
CA ILE A 276 3.08 -1.92 -6.16
C ILE A 276 3.92 -0.66 -6.41
N LEU A 277 4.62 -0.21 -5.38
CA LEU A 277 5.70 0.77 -5.51
C LEU A 277 7.03 0.02 -5.50
N THR A 278 7.84 0.23 -6.53
CA THR A 278 9.21 -0.31 -6.63
C THR A 278 10.21 0.82 -6.68
N THR A 279 11.41 0.61 -6.16
CA THR A 279 12.48 1.60 -6.23
C THR A 279 13.80 0.95 -6.63
N ASN A 280 14.59 1.65 -7.45
CA ASN A 280 15.95 1.24 -7.77
C ASN A 280 16.93 1.58 -6.63
N THR A 281 16.58 2.59 -5.83
CA THR A 281 17.30 2.97 -4.61
C THR A 281 16.48 2.48 -3.43
N HIS A 282 16.90 1.38 -2.81
CA HIS A 282 16.15 0.77 -1.71
C HIS A 282 15.90 1.79 -0.59
N PHE A 283 14.73 1.70 0.03
CA PHE A 283 14.45 2.47 1.24
C PHE A 283 15.24 1.86 2.38
N GLU A 284 16.10 2.66 3.02
CA GLU A 284 16.93 2.19 4.14
C GLU A 284 16.06 1.66 5.29
N THR A 285 14.97 2.37 5.57
CA THR A 285 13.97 2.03 6.58
C THR A 285 12.58 2.39 6.06
N VAL A 286 11.58 1.58 6.39
CA VAL A 286 10.17 1.84 6.06
C VAL A 286 9.30 1.45 7.24
N ASP A 287 8.44 2.36 7.66
CA ASP A 287 7.34 2.07 8.58
C ASP A 287 6.10 1.74 7.75
N ILE A 288 5.52 0.57 7.98
CA ILE A 288 4.35 0.08 7.26
C ILE A 288 3.23 -0.27 8.21
N THR A 289 2.00 0.07 7.82
CA THR A 289 0.80 -0.31 8.57
C THR A 289 -0.29 -0.83 7.66
N SER A 290 -1.12 -1.70 8.23
CA SER A 290 -2.32 -2.26 7.59
C SER A 290 -3.44 -2.28 8.62
N LYS A 291 -4.52 -1.54 8.37
CA LYS A 291 -5.73 -1.55 9.19
C LYS A 291 -6.87 -2.27 8.49
N ASN A 292 -7.49 -3.23 9.16
CA ASN A 292 -8.64 -3.96 8.66
C ASN A 292 -9.93 -3.14 8.82
N LEU A 293 -10.63 -2.87 7.73
CA LEU A 293 -11.88 -2.10 7.74
C LEU A 293 -13.13 -2.99 7.69
N VAL A 294 -12.95 -4.31 7.63
CA VAL A 294 -14.04 -5.28 7.47
C VAL A 294 -14.15 -6.17 8.69
N THR A 295 -15.21 -5.98 9.47
CA THR A 295 -15.55 -6.81 10.64
C THR A 295 -16.59 -7.87 10.30
N GLU A 296 -17.53 -7.54 9.42
CA GLU A 296 -18.63 -8.41 9.00
C GLU A 296 -18.92 -8.28 7.50
N GLU A 297 -19.76 -9.16 6.97
CA GLU A 297 -20.22 -9.04 5.59
C GLU A 297 -21.16 -7.84 5.46
N SER A 298 -20.93 -7.01 4.44
CA SER A 298 -21.71 -5.81 4.18
C SER A 298 -21.88 -5.63 2.69
N HIS A 299 -23.02 -5.11 2.25
CA HIS A 299 -23.28 -4.79 0.84
C HIS A 299 -22.97 -3.32 0.49
N THR A 300 -22.80 -2.46 1.49
CA THR A 300 -22.56 -1.02 1.31
C THR A 300 -21.13 -0.59 1.62
N ALA A 301 -20.36 -1.43 2.32
CA ALA A 301 -18.95 -1.17 2.61
C ALA A 301 -18.15 -1.04 1.31
N LYS A 302 -17.38 0.05 1.21
CA LYS A 302 -16.60 0.44 0.03
C LYS A 302 -15.15 -0.01 0.06
N PHE A 303 -14.57 -0.20 1.24
CA PHE A 303 -13.14 -0.44 1.42
C PHE A 303 -12.89 -1.70 2.25
N THR A 304 -11.77 -2.36 1.96
CA THR A 304 -11.35 -3.62 2.60
C THR A 304 -10.32 -3.37 3.69
N LYS A 305 -9.18 -2.80 3.33
CA LYS A 305 -8.12 -2.38 4.27
C LYS A 305 -7.63 -0.99 3.95
N GLU A 306 -7.05 -0.34 4.95
CA GLU A 306 -6.22 0.85 4.78
C GLU A 306 -4.75 0.45 4.95
N PHE A 307 -3.91 0.92 4.05
CA PHE A 307 -2.47 0.71 4.08
C PHE A 307 -1.76 2.05 4.18
N SER A 308 -0.64 2.08 4.91
CA SER A 308 0.27 3.22 4.97
C SER A 308 1.72 2.75 4.88
N THR A 309 2.53 3.54 4.20
CA THR A 309 3.98 3.39 4.09
C THR A 309 4.59 4.77 4.35
N GLU A 310 5.52 4.85 5.29
CA GLU A 310 6.35 6.02 5.53
C GLU A 310 7.83 5.63 5.34
N ALA A 311 8.56 6.36 4.50
CA ALA A 311 9.95 6.07 4.19
C ALA A 311 10.79 7.35 4.08
N PRO A 312 11.88 7.49 4.84
CA PRO A 312 12.86 8.54 4.61
C PRO A 312 13.52 8.41 3.23
N LEU A 313 13.65 9.53 2.52
CA LEU A 313 14.39 9.67 1.28
C LEU A 313 15.68 10.45 1.57
N ALA A 314 16.81 9.84 1.23
CA ALA A 314 18.12 10.46 1.27
C ALA A 314 18.31 11.42 0.10
N LEU A 315 19.06 12.49 0.34
CA LEU A 315 19.46 13.43 -0.70
C LEU A 315 20.81 13.01 -1.28
N GLU A 316 20.91 12.93 -2.60
CA GLU A 316 22.17 12.75 -3.31
C GLU A 316 22.71 14.12 -3.75
N GLY A 317 23.85 14.53 -3.19
CA GLY A 317 24.41 15.87 -3.49
C GLY A 317 23.49 17.03 -3.07
N GLY A 318 22.60 16.81 -2.10
CA GLY A 318 21.60 17.79 -1.67
C GLY A 318 20.33 17.83 -2.53
N GLU A 319 20.16 16.92 -3.48
CA GLU A 319 18.99 16.84 -4.36
C GLU A 319 18.30 15.46 -4.23
N LEU A 320 17.00 15.40 -4.51
CA LEU A 320 16.27 14.15 -4.68
C LEU A 320 16.58 13.57 -6.06
N SER A 321 16.84 12.26 -6.10
CA SER A 321 17.01 11.50 -7.34
C SER A 321 16.59 10.05 -7.11
N TYR A 322 15.31 9.75 -7.29
CA TYR A 322 14.73 8.42 -7.09
C TYR A 322 14.06 7.94 -8.36
N ALA A 323 14.59 6.87 -8.94
CA ALA A 323 13.94 6.14 -10.03
C ALA A 323 13.10 5.02 -9.44
N MET A 324 11.78 5.18 -9.52
CA MET A 324 10.78 4.25 -9.01
C MET A 324 9.84 3.79 -10.13
N ASN A 325 8.96 2.86 -9.81
CA ASN A 325 7.87 2.50 -10.69
C ASN A 325 6.59 2.24 -9.90
N TRP A 326 5.47 2.66 -10.47
CA TRP A 326 4.15 2.22 -10.06
C TRP A 326 3.71 1.04 -10.91
N TYR A 327 3.26 -0.03 -10.26
CA TYR A 327 2.49 -1.08 -10.92
C TYR A 327 1.03 -0.96 -10.51
N TYR A 328 0.14 -0.79 -11.50
CA TYR A 328 -1.30 -0.80 -11.32
C TYR A 328 -1.88 -1.86 -12.25
N GLY A 329 -2.15 -3.07 -11.74
CA GLY A 329 -2.54 -4.15 -12.64
C GLY A 329 -2.99 -5.43 -11.94
N PRO A 330 -3.28 -6.48 -12.73
CA PRO A 330 -3.68 -7.78 -12.21
C PRO A 330 -2.54 -8.44 -11.43
N THR A 331 -2.87 -9.18 -10.38
CA THR A 331 -1.93 -10.06 -9.67
C THR A 331 -1.83 -11.38 -10.44
N ASP A 332 -1.28 -11.33 -11.65
CA ASP A 332 -1.16 -12.47 -12.56
C ASP A 332 0.31 -12.81 -12.84
N ILE A 333 0.61 -14.10 -12.87
CA ILE A 333 1.99 -14.58 -13.02
C ILE A 333 2.58 -14.22 -14.39
N GLU A 334 1.82 -14.33 -15.47
CA GLU A 334 2.31 -14.06 -16.83
C GLU A 334 2.49 -12.57 -17.07
N VAL A 335 1.67 -11.74 -16.43
CA VAL A 335 1.86 -10.28 -16.43
C VAL A 335 3.09 -9.89 -15.61
N LEU A 336 3.19 -10.33 -14.36
CA LEU A 336 4.27 -9.94 -13.46
C LEU A 336 5.65 -10.46 -13.91
N LYS A 337 5.69 -11.62 -14.59
CA LYS A 337 6.92 -12.16 -15.20
C LYS A 337 7.50 -11.29 -16.31
N GLN A 338 6.76 -10.33 -16.86
CA GLN A 338 7.31 -9.41 -17.86
C GLN A 338 8.32 -8.42 -17.23
N TYR A 339 8.23 -8.21 -15.91
CA TYR A 339 9.06 -7.29 -15.14
C TYR A 339 10.10 -8.04 -14.28
N LYS A 340 10.85 -8.96 -14.91
CA LYS A 340 11.73 -9.92 -14.20
C LYS A 340 12.73 -9.25 -13.26
N ASP A 341 13.29 -8.12 -13.68
CA ASP A 341 14.33 -7.41 -12.94
C ASP A 341 13.81 -6.82 -11.61
N LEU A 342 12.49 -6.63 -11.50
CA LEU A 342 11.83 -6.12 -10.30
C LEU A 342 11.40 -7.21 -9.33
N GLY A 343 11.41 -8.49 -9.73
CA GLY A 343 11.04 -9.61 -8.86
C GLY A 343 9.56 -9.66 -8.43
N LEU A 344 8.66 -9.00 -9.17
CA LEU A 344 7.27 -8.79 -8.73
C LEU A 344 6.42 -10.07 -8.62
N VAL A 345 6.84 -11.16 -9.28
CA VAL A 345 6.18 -12.48 -9.18
C VAL A 345 6.15 -12.99 -7.73
N GLU A 346 7.11 -12.55 -6.91
CA GLU A 346 7.18 -12.89 -5.48
C GLU A 346 6.05 -12.28 -4.65
N SER A 347 5.35 -11.26 -5.17
CA SER A 347 4.16 -10.68 -4.52
C SER A 347 2.94 -11.62 -4.54
N ILE A 348 2.96 -12.66 -5.37
CA ILE A 348 1.85 -13.63 -5.48
C ILE A 348 1.86 -14.57 -4.26
N PRO A 349 0.72 -14.71 -3.55
CA PRO A 349 0.65 -15.54 -2.35
C PRO A 349 0.55 -17.04 -2.70
N TYR A 350 1.68 -17.70 -2.91
CA TYR A 350 1.68 -19.15 -3.18
C TYR A 350 1.37 -20.01 -1.95
N GLY A 351 1.35 -19.44 -0.76
CA GLY A 351 1.17 -20.17 0.51
C GLY A 351 2.47 -20.22 1.32
N TRP A 352 2.42 -20.87 2.48
CA TRP A 352 3.54 -20.94 3.41
C TRP A 352 4.41 -22.19 3.17
N GLY A 353 5.73 -22.05 3.35
CA GLY A 353 6.68 -23.15 3.33
C GLY A 353 6.62 -24.02 2.08
N ILE A 354 6.59 -25.35 2.28
CA ILE A 354 6.59 -26.35 1.19
C ILE A 354 5.37 -26.21 0.27
N PHE A 355 4.22 -25.76 0.78
CA PHE A 355 3.01 -25.61 -0.03
C PHE A 355 3.17 -24.48 -1.04
N GLY A 356 3.86 -23.41 -0.67
CA GLY A 356 4.22 -22.34 -1.59
C GLY A 356 5.10 -22.83 -2.74
N TRP A 357 6.12 -23.64 -2.41
CA TRP A 357 7.01 -24.24 -3.40
C TRP A 357 6.25 -25.17 -4.36
N ILE A 358 5.43 -26.08 -3.84
CA ILE A 358 4.64 -27.01 -4.66
C ILE A 358 3.65 -26.25 -5.54
N ASN A 359 2.95 -25.23 -4.99
CA ASN A 359 2.03 -24.41 -5.76
C ASN A 359 2.74 -23.72 -6.92
N ARG A 360 3.87 -23.05 -6.65
CA ARG A 360 4.63 -22.29 -7.66
C ARG A 360 5.23 -23.18 -8.75
N TYR A 361 5.86 -24.30 -8.39
CA TYR A 361 6.67 -25.09 -9.33
C TYR A 361 5.97 -26.32 -9.89
N VAL A 362 4.92 -26.82 -9.25
CA VAL A 362 4.18 -28.02 -9.69
C VAL A 362 2.78 -27.64 -10.16
N PHE A 363 1.96 -27.07 -9.28
CA PHE A 363 0.54 -26.87 -9.60
C PHE A 363 0.32 -25.76 -10.63
N THR A 364 0.95 -24.59 -10.49
CA THR A 364 0.76 -23.48 -11.44
C THR A 364 1.22 -23.82 -12.86
N PRO A 365 2.43 -24.38 -13.09
CA PRO A 365 2.86 -24.76 -14.44
C PRO A 365 1.99 -25.87 -15.05
N PHE A 366 1.59 -26.85 -14.22
CA PHE A 366 0.74 -27.94 -14.68
C PHE A 366 -0.68 -27.46 -15.04
N TYR A 367 -1.25 -26.57 -14.24
CA TYR A 367 -2.52 -25.92 -14.57
C TYR A 367 -2.41 -25.09 -15.85
N GLY A 368 -1.35 -24.30 -15.99
CA GLY A 368 -1.06 -23.54 -17.22
C GLY A 368 -1.02 -24.44 -18.45
N PHE A 369 -0.30 -25.56 -18.37
CA PHE A 369 -0.26 -26.57 -19.41
C PHE A 369 -1.66 -27.11 -19.74
N LEU A 370 -2.44 -27.56 -18.75
CA LEU A 370 -3.80 -28.08 -18.98
C LEU A 370 -4.72 -27.02 -19.60
N SER A 371 -4.66 -25.78 -19.12
CA SER A 371 -5.48 -24.68 -19.60
C SER A 371 -5.15 -24.21 -21.00
N SER A 372 -3.97 -24.57 -21.54
CA SER A 372 -3.58 -24.24 -22.92
C SER A 372 -4.39 -25.00 -23.98
N PHE A 373 -5.00 -26.14 -23.62
CA PHE A 373 -5.80 -26.95 -24.55
C PHE A 373 -7.15 -27.40 -23.98
N LEU A 374 -7.41 -27.20 -22.68
CA LEU A 374 -8.70 -27.47 -22.04
C LEU A 374 -9.36 -26.17 -21.58
N PRO A 375 -10.71 -26.08 -21.61
CA PRO A 375 -11.42 -25.02 -20.90
C PRO A 375 -11.04 -24.99 -19.42
N PHE A 376 -10.88 -23.79 -18.84
CA PHE A 376 -10.37 -23.60 -17.46
C PHE A 376 -11.07 -24.48 -16.41
N GLY A 377 -12.40 -24.57 -16.45
CA GLY A 377 -13.14 -25.43 -15.52
C GLY A 377 -12.82 -26.93 -15.67
N ILE A 378 -12.63 -27.40 -16.90
CA ILE A 378 -12.26 -28.80 -17.17
C ILE A 378 -10.81 -29.06 -16.75
N ALA A 379 -9.91 -28.10 -16.97
CA ALA A 379 -8.52 -28.19 -16.52
C ALA A 379 -8.44 -28.43 -15.00
N ILE A 380 -9.24 -27.73 -14.20
CA ILE A 380 -9.32 -27.93 -12.74
C ILE A 380 -9.81 -29.35 -12.39
N VAL A 381 -10.84 -29.84 -13.07
CA VAL A 381 -11.38 -31.19 -12.82
C VAL A 381 -10.32 -32.25 -13.14
N VAL A 382 -9.67 -32.15 -14.30
CA VAL A 382 -8.60 -33.08 -14.71
C VAL A 382 -7.43 -33.03 -13.73
N MET A 383 -6.99 -31.83 -13.36
CA MET A 383 -5.93 -31.63 -12.38
C MET A 383 -6.28 -32.29 -11.04
N THR A 384 -7.50 -32.10 -10.55
CA THR A 384 -7.96 -32.69 -9.29
C THR A 384 -7.97 -34.23 -9.34
N ILE A 385 -8.40 -34.83 -10.47
CA ILE A 385 -8.37 -36.29 -10.66
C ILE A 385 -6.93 -36.80 -10.64
N ILE A 386 -6.02 -36.17 -11.40
CA ILE A 386 -4.62 -36.58 -11.48
C ILE A 386 -3.95 -36.51 -10.10
N VAL A 387 -4.14 -35.41 -9.37
CA VAL A 387 -3.59 -35.24 -8.03
C VAL A 387 -4.12 -36.32 -7.08
N ARG A 388 -5.42 -36.62 -7.14
CA ARG A 388 -5.99 -37.71 -6.33
C ARG A 388 -5.41 -39.07 -6.69
N VAL A 389 -5.18 -39.36 -7.97
CA VAL A 389 -4.56 -40.63 -8.40
C VAL A 389 -3.12 -40.73 -7.91
N VAL A 390 -2.33 -39.67 -8.08
CA VAL A 390 -0.92 -39.63 -7.65
C VAL A 390 -0.79 -39.72 -6.13
N MET A 391 -1.70 -39.08 -5.38
CA MET A 391 -1.71 -39.08 -3.91
C MET A 391 -2.50 -40.25 -3.31
N SER A 392 -3.16 -41.07 -4.13
CA SER A 392 -3.84 -42.27 -3.63
C SER A 392 -2.76 -43.22 -3.10
N PRO A 393 -2.89 -43.73 -1.86
CA PRO A 393 -2.09 -44.87 -1.47
C PRO A 393 -2.37 -45.98 -2.51
N ALA A 394 -1.29 -46.52 -3.06
CA ALA A 394 -1.35 -47.62 -4.03
C ALA A 394 -2.03 -48.85 -3.43
#